data_AF-A0A526PWY9-F1
#
_entry.id   AF-A0A526PWY9-F1
#
_cell.length_a   1.000
_cell.length_b   1.000
_cell.length_c   1.000
_cell.angle_alpha   90.00
_cell.angle_beta   90.00
_cell.angle_gamma   90.00
#
_symmetry.space_group_name_H-M   'P 1'
#
loop_
_entity.id
_entity.type
_entity.pdbx_description
1 polymer ?
#
loop_
_entity_poly.entity_id
_entity_poly.type
_entity_poly.pdbx_seq_one_letter_code
_entity_poly.pdbx_strand_id
1 'polypeptide(L)'
;LKKKPQLVSGTAVFLTSDPLSAPTALMHSLKHYKVLHEQNVILSVVTAPQPVVPDSDRVKMETVNELFMRVTLNFGYMEQPNIPRALAICRKQGWKFDIMTTSFFLSRRSLKASPNSGMPVWQDKLF
;
A
#
# COMPACT_ATOMS: atom_id res chain seq x y z
N LEU A 1 -2.79 -22.24 20.60
CA LEU A 1 -3.15 -20.85 20.97
C LEU A 1 -2.36 -19.87 20.11
N LYS A 2 -2.99 -19.16 19.17
CA LYS A 2 -2.31 -18.12 18.36
C LYS A 2 -1.92 -16.97 19.29
N LYS A 3 -0.62 -16.75 19.49
CA LYS A 3 -0.10 -15.63 20.30
C LYS A 3 -0.42 -14.33 19.58
N LYS A 4 -1.13 -13.41 20.24
CA LYS A 4 -1.42 -12.08 19.67
C LYS A 4 -0.09 -11.33 19.44
N PRO A 5 0.09 -10.63 18.30
CA PRO A 5 1.27 -9.80 18.07
C PRO A 5 1.40 -8.73 19.15
N GLN A 6 2.63 -8.33 19.46
CA GLN A 6 2.85 -7.18 20.33
C GLN A 6 2.48 -5.90 19.58
N LEU A 7 1.80 -4.97 20.26
CA LEU A 7 1.51 -3.65 19.72
C LEU A 7 2.65 -2.68 20.05
N VAL A 8 3.05 -1.87 19.07
CA VAL A 8 3.98 -0.75 19.25
C VAL A 8 3.33 0.55 18.82
N SER A 9 3.77 1.65 19.41
CA SER A 9 3.25 2.97 19.09
C SER A 9 3.60 3.40 17.67
N GLY A 10 2.75 4.28 17.12
CA GLY A 10 2.97 4.91 15.82
C GLY A 10 2.15 4.29 14.69
N THR A 11 2.54 4.65 13.46
CA THR A 11 1.77 4.36 12.25
C THR A 11 2.63 3.62 11.24
N ALA A 12 2.13 2.50 10.71
CA ALA A 12 2.76 1.78 9.61
C ALA A 12 1.90 1.83 8.36
N VAL A 13 2.48 2.24 7.24
CA VAL A 13 1.83 2.28 5.93
C VAL A 13 2.39 1.18 5.06
N PHE A 14 1.54 0.23 4.67
CA PHE A 14 1.88 -0.90 3.82
C PHE A 14 1.32 -0.68 2.41
N LEU A 15 2.21 -0.52 1.43
CA LEU A 15 1.80 -0.35 0.04
C LEU A 15 1.43 -1.70 -0.59
N THR A 16 0.28 -1.73 -1.27
CA THR A 16 -0.19 -2.91 -2.02
C THR A 16 -0.89 -2.50 -3.31
N SER A 17 -0.67 -3.28 -4.38
CA SER A 17 -1.40 -3.16 -5.64
C SER A 17 -2.82 -3.75 -5.55
N ASP A 18 -3.06 -4.65 -4.60
CA ASP A 18 -4.37 -5.25 -4.33
C ASP A 18 -4.81 -4.86 -2.92
N PRO A 19 -5.82 -3.97 -2.77
CA PRO A 19 -6.31 -3.50 -1.48
C PRO A 19 -7.16 -4.52 -0.71
N LEU A 20 -7.66 -5.57 -1.38
CA LEU A 20 -8.48 -6.62 -0.76
C LEU A 20 -7.63 -7.73 -0.16
N SER A 21 -6.43 -7.93 -0.69
CA SER A 21 -5.47 -8.90 -0.16
C SER A 21 -4.58 -8.29 0.93
N ALA A 22 -4.15 -9.13 1.88
CA ALA A 22 -3.17 -8.71 2.89
C ALA A 22 -1.81 -8.36 2.21
N PRO A 23 -1.25 -7.15 2.45
CA PRO A 23 0.03 -6.78 1.86
C PRO A 23 1.14 -7.75 2.24
N THR A 24 1.96 -8.15 1.28
CA THR A 24 3.06 -9.10 1.57
C THR A 24 4.04 -8.51 2.56
N ALA A 25 4.33 -7.20 2.49
CA ALA A 25 5.19 -6.51 3.44
C ALA A 25 4.67 -6.61 4.89
N LEU A 26 3.35 -6.55 5.10
CA LEU A 26 2.74 -6.76 6.41
C LEU A 26 2.94 -8.20 6.89
N MET A 27 2.74 -9.17 6.00
CA MET A 27 2.93 -10.59 6.33
C MET A 27 4.39 -10.89 6.69
N HIS A 28 5.36 -10.30 5.97
CA HIS A 28 6.78 -10.41 6.27
C HIS A 28 7.12 -9.74 7.62
N SER A 29 6.62 -8.52 7.86
CA SER A 29 6.80 -7.82 9.14
C SER A 29 6.28 -8.66 10.32
N LEU A 30 5.08 -9.22 10.20
CA LEU A 30 4.51 -10.11 11.20
C LEU A 30 5.31 -11.41 11.40
N LYS A 31 5.85 -11.98 10.32
CA LYS A 31 6.68 -13.21 10.39
C LYS A 31 8.00 -12.97 11.13
N HIS A 32 8.65 -11.84 10.87
CA HIS A 32 9.99 -11.55 11.38
C HIS A 32 9.98 -10.77 12.69
N TYR A 33 9.21 -9.68 12.77
CA TYR A 33 9.16 -8.80 13.94
C TYR A 33 8.08 -9.21 14.94
N LYS A 34 7.01 -9.88 14.49
CA LYS A 34 5.89 -10.32 15.34
C LYS A 34 5.20 -9.16 16.07
N VAL A 35 5.22 -7.98 15.44
CA VAL A 35 4.72 -6.71 15.97
C VAL A 35 3.71 -6.10 15.01
N LEU A 36 2.70 -5.43 15.54
CA LEU A 36 1.78 -4.54 14.82
C LEU A 36 1.90 -3.13 15.38
N HIS A 37 1.64 -2.13 14.55
CA HIS A 37 1.55 -0.75 15.03
C HIS A 37 0.13 -0.49 15.57
N GLU A 38 -0.04 0.56 16.37
CA GLU A 38 -1.37 1.02 16.81
C GLU A 38 -2.24 1.44 15.62
N GLN A 39 -1.62 2.02 14.58
CA GLN A 39 -2.29 2.37 13.33
C GLN A 39 -1.61 1.70 12.14
N ASN A 40 -2.31 0.81 11.45
CA ASN A 40 -1.82 0.13 10.26
C ASN A 40 -2.66 0.55 9.05
N VAL A 41 -2.01 1.16 8.06
CA VAL A 41 -2.66 1.65 6.86
C VAL A 41 -2.29 0.78 5.69
N ILE A 42 -3.29 0.21 5.04
CA ILE A 42 -3.15 -0.49 3.76
C ILE A 42 -3.35 0.56 2.67
N LEU A 43 -2.26 0.94 2.01
CA LEU A 43 -2.25 1.99 1.00
C LEU A 43 -2.22 1.39 -0.40
N SER A 44 -3.15 1.79 -1.25
CA SER A 44 -3.15 1.46 -2.67
C SER A 44 -3.13 2.71 -3.52
N VAL A 45 -2.34 2.67 -4.59
CA VAL A 45 -2.25 3.74 -5.58
C VAL A 45 -2.89 3.22 -6.86
N VAL A 46 -3.90 3.94 -7.34
CA VAL A 46 -4.69 3.58 -8.53
C VAL A 46 -4.56 4.69 -9.56
N THR A 47 -4.28 4.30 -10.79
CA THR A 47 -4.31 5.21 -11.93
C THR A 47 -5.73 5.27 -12.48
N ALA A 48 -6.34 6.46 -12.44
CA ALA A 48 -7.66 6.73 -12.98
C ALA A 48 -7.61 6.87 -14.51
N PRO A 49 -8.72 6.58 -15.22
CA PRO A 49 -8.80 6.73 -16.68
C PRO A 49 -8.91 8.19 -17.14
N GLN A 50 -8.91 9.15 -16.22
CA GLN A 50 -8.97 10.59 -16.48
C GLN A 50 -7.55 11.19 -16.45
N PRO A 51 -7.27 12.28 -17.18
CA PRO A 51 -5.93 12.86 -17.25
C PRO A 51 -5.47 13.40 -15.90
N VAL A 52 -6.37 14.03 -15.14
CA VAL A 52 -6.13 14.62 -13.82
C VAL A 52 -7.32 14.29 -12.92
N VAL A 53 -7.07 13.94 -11.65
CA VAL A 53 -8.12 13.65 -10.67
C VAL A 53 -8.31 14.85 -9.72
N PRO A 54 -9.55 15.30 -9.47
CA PRO A 54 -9.80 16.38 -8.52
C PRO A 54 -9.45 15.96 -7.08
N ASP A 55 -9.07 16.93 -6.23
CA ASP A 55 -8.65 16.66 -4.84
C ASP A 55 -9.73 15.96 -4.00
N SER A 56 -11.02 16.13 -4.32
CA SER A 56 -12.13 15.44 -3.67
C SER A 56 -12.10 13.93 -3.87
N ASP A 57 -11.65 13.48 -5.04
CA ASP A 57 -11.68 12.07 -5.46
C ASP A 57 -10.30 11.42 -5.35
N ARG A 58 -9.28 12.22 -5.01
CA ARG A 58 -7.88 11.81 -4.88
C ARG A 58 -7.64 10.83 -3.74
N VAL A 59 -8.48 10.87 -2.70
CA VAL A 59 -8.34 10.05 -1.50
C VAL A 59 -9.67 9.40 -1.15
N LYS A 60 -9.66 8.09 -0.99
CA LYS A 60 -10.74 7.33 -0.36
C LYS A 60 -10.19 6.62 0.87
N MET A 61 -10.82 6.85 2.02
CA MET A 61 -10.44 6.20 3.29
C MET A 61 -11.59 5.32 3.78
N GLU A 62 -11.24 4.14 4.29
CA GLU A 62 -12.19 3.17 4.85
C GLU A 62 -11.58 2.57 6.11
N THR A 63 -12.28 2.68 7.23
CA THR A 63 -11.87 2.02 8.48
C THR A 63 -12.28 0.55 8.42
N VAL A 64 -11.31 -0.35 8.50
CA VAL A 64 -11.56 -1.81 8.48
C VAL A 64 -11.83 -2.31 9.90
N ASN A 65 -11.02 -1.88 10.87
CA ASN A 65 -11.21 -2.10 12.31
C ASN A 65 -10.38 -1.08 13.11
N GLU A 66 -10.28 -1.27 14.43
CA GLU A 66 -9.55 -0.38 15.34
C GLU A 66 -8.06 -0.20 15.00
N LEU A 67 -7.41 -1.22 14.43
CA LEU A 67 -5.98 -1.21 14.11
C LEU A 67 -5.69 -0.98 12.63
N PHE A 68 -6.69 -1.14 11.75
CA PHE A 68 -6.52 -1.18 10.31
C PHE A 68 -7.43 -0.17 9.59
N MET A 69 -6.80 0.62 8.72
CA MET A 69 -7.45 1.49 7.76
C MET A 69 -6.99 1.13 6.35
N ARG A 70 -7.91 1.24 5.39
CA ARG A 70 -7.60 1.15 3.97
C ARG A 70 -7.66 2.55 3.36
N VAL A 71 -6.62 2.90 2.62
CA VAL A 71 -6.52 4.19 1.92
C VAL A 71 -6.23 3.91 0.46
N THR A 72 -7.05 4.47 -0.42
CA THR A 72 -6.84 4.44 -1.87
C THR A 72 -6.53 5.85 -2.34
N LEU A 73 -5.39 6.00 -3.00
CA LEU A 73 -4.97 7.23 -3.67
C LEU A 73 -5.21 7.09 -5.17
N ASN A 74 -5.98 8.01 -5.72
CA ASN A 74 -6.28 8.05 -7.15
C ASN A 74 -5.45 9.15 -7.81
N PHE A 75 -4.75 8.80 -8.89
CA PHE A 75 -4.02 9.75 -9.72
C PHE A 75 -4.45 9.61 -11.17
N GLY A 76 -4.58 10.71 -11.90
CA GLY A 76 -4.84 10.70 -13.33
C GLY A 76 -3.64 10.17 -14.11
N TYR A 77 -3.88 9.67 -15.33
CA TYR A 77 -2.82 9.05 -16.13
C TYR A 77 -1.75 10.05 -16.63
N MET A 78 -2.02 11.36 -16.59
CA MET A 78 -1.01 12.40 -16.89
C MET A 78 -0.33 12.95 -15.62
N GLU A 79 -0.74 12.53 -14.43
CA GLU A 79 -0.17 13.04 -13.18
C GLU A 79 1.09 12.27 -12.76
N GLN A 80 2.05 12.99 -12.19
CA GLN A 80 3.15 12.37 -11.47
C GLN A 80 2.71 12.09 -10.02
N PRO A 81 2.59 10.81 -9.60
CA PRO A 81 2.06 10.48 -8.29
C PRO A 81 3.03 10.91 -7.18
N ASN A 82 2.58 11.86 -6.35
CA ASN A 82 3.30 12.29 -5.15
C ASN A 82 2.53 11.84 -3.91
N ILE A 83 2.95 10.69 -3.37
CA ILE A 83 2.26 10.02 -2.25
C ILE A 83 2.28 10.89 -0.98
N PRO A 84 3.42 11.42 -0.48
CA PRO A 84 3.41 12.27 0.72
C PRO A 84 2.48 13.48 0.60
N ARG A 85 2.45 14.12 -0.59
CA ARG A 85 1.55 15.25 -0.85
C ARG A 85 0.08 14.83 -0.85
N ALA A 86 -0.25 13.70 -1.46
CA ALA A 86 -1.62 13.18 -1.47
C ALA A 86 -2.08 12.78 -0.05
N LEU A 87 -1.20 12.20 0.78
CA LEU A 87 -1.53 11.87 2.16
C LEU A 87 -1.77 13.11 3.04
N ALA A 88 -1.24 14.29 2.67
CA ALA A 88 -1.57 15.54 3.35
C ALA A 88 -3.07 15.90 3.23
N ILE A 89 -3.76 15.41 2.20
CA ILE A 89 -5.21 15.58 2.05
C ILE A 89 -5.96 14.71 3.07
N CYS A 90 -5.46 13.52 3.38
CA CYS A 90 -6.04 12.65 4.41
C CYS A 90 -6.06 13.32 5.79
N ARG A 91 -5.06 14.17 6.10
CA ARG A 91 -5.04 14.96 7.34
C ARG A 91 -6.25 15.89 7.46
N LYS A 92 -6.70 16.48 6.35
CA LYS A 92 -7.90 17.33 6.31
C LYS A 92 -9.18 16.54 6.52
N GLN A 93 -9.18 15.26 6.14
CA GLN A 93 -10.31 14.33 6.29
C GLN A 93 -10.32 13.61 7.66
N GLY A 94 -9.50 14.07 8.62
CA GLY A 94 -9.54 13.59 10.01
C GLY A 94 -8.52 12.52 10.37
N TRP A 95 -7.76 11.99 9.42
CA TRP A 95 -6.68 11.05 9.73
C TRP A 95 -5.37 11.79 10.07
N LYS A 96 -5.11 11.94 11.37
CA LYS A 96 -3.89 12.55 11.89
C LYS A 96 -2.79 11.50 11.95
N PHE A 97 -1.80 11.61 11.07
CA PHE A 97 -0.56 10.84 11.13
C PHE A 97 0.62 11.79 10.99
N ASP A 98 1.72 11.49 11.64
CA ASP A 98 2.97 12.24 11.52
C ASP A 98 3.93 11.49 10.59
N ILE A 99 4.32 12.14 9.50
CA ILE A 99 5.20 11.57 8.46
C ILE A 99 6.54 11.14 9.07
N MET A 100 7.05 11.87 10.05
CA MET A 100 8.36 11.59 10.66
C MET A 100 8.37 10.34 11.53
N THR A 101 7.22 9.98 12.09
CA THR A 101 7.03 8.77 12.92
C THR A 101 6.31 7.65 12.18
N THR A 102 5.93 7.89 10.92
CA THR A 102 5.26 6.89 10.08
C THR A 102 6.27 6.06 9.32
N SER A 103 6.20 4.73 9.50
CA SER A 103 7.04 3.78 8.75
C SER A 103 6.35 3.34 7.46
N PHE A 104 7.02 3.53 6.32
CA PHE A 104 6.53 3.10 5.01
C PHE A 104 7.16 1.76 4.60
N PHE A 105 6.32 0.76 4.39
CA PHE A 105 6.72 -0.56 3.94
C PHE A 105 6.32 -0.76 2.47
N LEU A 106 7.32 -0.91 1.60
CA LEU A 106 7.11 -1.29 0.20
C LEU A 106 7.47 -2.75 -0.01
N SER A 107 6.56 -3.49 -0.62
CA SER A 107 6.83 -4.80 -1.20
C SER A 107 7.03 -4.67 -2.71
N ARG A 108 8.24 -4.95 -3.19
CA ARG A 108 8.51 -5.05 -4.63
C ARG A 108 8.06 -6.42 -5.13
N ARG A 109 7.09 -6.46 -6.06
CA ARG A 109 6.83 -7.65 -6.87
C ARG A 109 7.80 -7.60 -8.06
N SER A 110 8.67 -8.59 -8.17
CA SER A 110 9.52 -8.78 -9.34
C SER A 110 9.04 -10.02 -10.07
N LEU A 111 8.69 -9.87 -11.34
CA LEU A 111 8.43 -11.02 -12.21
C LEU A 111 9.79 -11.65 -12.51
N LYS A 112 10.01 -12.89 -12.05
CA LYS A 112 11.18 -13.69 -12.41
C LYS A 112 10.74 -14.76 -13.40
N ALA A 113 11.50 -14.90 -14.49
CA ALA A 113 11.33 -16.01 -15.43
C ALA A 113 11.49 -17.34 -14.68
N SER A 114 10.56 -18.25 -14.90
CA SER A 114 10.59 -19.59 -14.32
C SER A 114 11.52 -20.49 -15.15
N PRO A 115 12.50 -21.16 -14.54
CA PRO A 115 13.39 -22.06 -15.27
C PRO A 115 12.67 -23.30 -15.83
N ASN A 116 11.50 -23.66 -15.28
CA ASN A 116 10.74 -24.86 -15.66
C ASN A 116 9.43 -24.55 -16.40
N SER A 117 9.16 -23.28 -16.69
CA SER A 117 7.99 -22.84 -17.47
C SER A 117 8.35 -21.62 -18.31
N GLY A 118 9.37 -21.78 -19.16
CA GLY A 118 9.75 -20.77 -20.15
C GLY A 118 8.69 -20.63 -21.24
N MET A 119 8.60 -19.46 -21.86
CA MET A 119 7.80 -19.32 -23.08
C MET A 119 8.55 -20.01 -24.23
N PRO A 120 7.86 -20.45 -25.29
CA PRO A 120 8.54 -20.89 -26.50
C PRO A 120 9.55 -19.83 -26.96
N VAL A 121 10.71 -20.25 -27.49
CA VAL A 121 11.84 -19.35 -27.84
C VAL A 121 11.44 -18.16 -28.72
N TRP A 122 10.45 -18.31 -29.59
CA TRP A 122 9.96 -17.22 -30.43
C TRP A 122 9.19 -16.15 -29.64
N GLN A 123 8.51 -16.55 -28.57
CA GLN A 123 7.72 -15.68 -27.71
C GLN A 123 8.62 -14.94 -26.71
N ASP A 124 9.65 -15.59 -26.19
CA ASP A 124 10.70 -14.95 -25.36
C ASP A 124 11.52 -13.90 -26.14
N LYS A 125 11.50 -13.92 -27.49
CA LYS A 125 12.12 -12.88 -28.32
C LYS A 125 11.23 -11.65 -28.53
N LEU A 126 9.93 -11.77 -28.24
CA LEU A 126 8.94 -10.71 -28.46
C LEU A 126 8.62 -9.90 -27.20
N PHE A 127 8.84 -10.46 -26.00
CA PHE A 127 8.56 -9.87 -24.70
C PHE A 127 9.84 -9.72 -23.86
#